data_AF-I0ELN4-F1
#
_entry.id   AF-I0ELN4-F1
#
_cell.length_a   1.000
_cell.length_b   1.000
_cell.length_c   1.000
_cell.angle_alpha   90.00
_cell.angle_beta   90.00
_cell.angle_gamma   90.00
#
_symmetry.space_group_name_H-M   'P 1'
#
loop_
_entity.id
_entity.type
_entity.pdbx_description
1 polymer ?
#
loop_
_entity_poly.entity_id
_entity_poly.type
_entity_poly.pdbx_seq_one_letter_code
_entity_poly.pdbx_strand_id
1 'polypeptide(L)' 'MTIKQTTIFSKWLENLKDKKGVSIIRRRLFNIEITNNLGDFKALGSNLFEMRFFVLMAIEFISLLRVMKLFFY' A
#
# COMPACT_ATOMS: atom_id res chain seq x y z
N MET A 1 -10.67 -2.26 -11.01
CA MET A 1 -11.17 -2.42 -9.62
C MET A 1 -11.15 -1.06 -8.95
N THR A 2 -12.12 -0.72 -8.10
CA THR A 2 -12.08 0.53 -7.30
C THR A 2 -11.52 0.23 -5.91
N ILE A 3 -10.41 0.86 -5.52
CA ILE A 3 -9.85 0.70 -4.18
C ILE A 3 -10.57 1.63 -3.20
N LYS A 4 -11.15 1.06 -2.15
CA LYS A 4 -11.66 1.84 -1.01
C LYS A 4 -10.57 1.99 0.05
N GLN A 5 -10.36 3.22 0.51
CA GLN A 5 -9.40 3.54 1.56
C GLN A 5 -10.12 4.02 2.82
N THR A 6 -9.58 3.70 3.98
CA THR A 6 -10.06 4.29 5.24
C THR A 6 -9.53 5.71 5.37
N THR A 7 -10.27 6.56 6.08
CA THR A 7 -9.83 7.92 6.39
C THR A 7 -8.50 7.94 7.16
N ILE A 8 -8.27 6.93 8.01
CA ILE A 8 -7.00 6.76 8.75
C ILE A 8 -5.84 6.53 7.78
N PHE A 9 -6.00 5.65 6.80
CA PHE A 9 -4.96 5.37 5.80
C PHE A 9 -4.67 6.59 4.94
N SER A 10 -5.70 7.26 4.42
CA SER A 10 -5.53 8.44 3.57
C SER A 10 -4.80 9.56 4.31
N LYS A 11 -5.18 9.84 5.56
CA LYS A 11 -4.48 10.81 6.42
C LYS A 11 -3.04 10.40 6.71
N TRP A 12 -2.79 9.14 7.00
CA TRP A 12 -1.43 8.64 7.23
C TRP A 12 -0.54 8.83 6.00
N LEU A 13 -1.05 8.49 4.81
CA LEU A 13 -0.32 8.62 3.55
C LEU A 13 -0.02 10.08 3.20
N GLU A 14 -0.96 11.00 3.44
CA GLU A 14 -0.77 12.44 3.23
C GLU A 14 0.29 13.04 4.16
N ASN A 15 0.33 12.56 5.40
CA ASN A 15 1.27 13.02 6.43
C ASN A 15 2.65 12.35 6.38
N LEU A 16 2.88 11.42 5.44
CA LEU A 16 4.19 10.80 5.29
C LEU A 16 5.25 11.84 4.89
N LYS A 17 6.36 11.88 5.64
CA LYS A 17 7.49 12.77 5.36
C LYS A 17 8.21 12.38 4.06
N ASP A 18 8.37 11.08 3.82
CA ASP A 18 9.02 10.57 2.63
C ASP A 18 8.12 10.70 1.39
N LYS A 19 8.34 11.76 0.60
CA LYS A 19 7.59 12.01 -0.62
C LYS A 19 7.84 10.98 -1.71
N LYS A 20 9.01 10.31 -1.72
CA LYS A 20 9.27 9.21 -2.66
C LYS A 20 8.42 8.00 -2.30
N GLY A 21 8.40 7.61 -1.02
CA GLY A 21 7.52 6.57 -0.49
C GLY A 21 6.04 6.81 -0.82
N VAL A 22 5.55 8.04 -0.62
CA VAL A 22 4.16 8.41 -1.00
C VAL A 22 3.89 8.18 -2.49
N SER A 23 4.80 8.64 -3.36
CA SER A 23 4.64 8.49 -4.81
C SER A 23 4.62 7.01 -5.22
N ILE A 24 5.48 6.18 -4.61
CA ILE A 24 5.53 4.74 -4.88
C ILE A 24 4.24 4.06 -4.45
N ILE A 25 3.72 4.38 -3.26
CA ILE A 25 2.46 3.83 -2.75
C ILE A 25 1.30 4.23 -3.68
N ARG A 26 1.17 5.51 -4.03
CA ARG A 26 0.11 6.00 -4.93
C ARG A 26 0.18 5.32 -6.29
N ARG A 27 1.37 5.18 -6.87
CA ARG A 27 1.56 4.49 -8.15
C ARG A 27 1.15 3.02 -8.07
N ARG A 28 1.44 2.35 -6.96
CA ARG A 28 1.02 0.96 -6.75
C ARG A 28 -0.51 0.84 -6.67
N LEU A 29 -1.17 1.72 -5.91
CA LEU A 29 -2.63 1.73 -5.81
C LEU A 29 -3.28 1.92 -7.19
N PHE A 30 -2.82 2.92 -7.94
CA PHE A 30 -3.28 3.17 -9.31
C PHE A 30 -3.08 1.95 -10.23
N ASN A 31 -1.92 1.30 -10.16
CA ASN A 31 -1.66 0.11 -10.95
C ASN A 31 -2.59 -1.06 -10.57
N ILE A 32 -2.90 -1.25 -9.29
CA ILE A 32 -3.85 -2.29 -8.86
C ILE A 32 -5.24 -1.99 -9.39
N GLU A 33 -5.68 -0.73 -9.36
CA GLU A 33 -7.00 -0.34 -9.89
C GLU A 33 -7.14 -0.68 -11.38
N ILE A 34 -6.08 -0.44 -12.15
CA ILE A 34 -6.06 -0.66 -13.61
C ILE A 34 -5.83 -2.12 -13.97
N THR A 35 -4.85 -2.78 -13.34
CA THR A 35 -4.36 -4.09 -13.77
C THR A 35 -4.94 -5.25 -12.98
N ASN A 36 -5.60 -4.97 -11.86
CA ASN A 36 -6.03 -5.96 -10.88
C ASN A 36 -4.88 -6.85 -10.35
N ASN A 37 -3.63 -6.40 -10.46
CA ASN A 37 -2.45 -7.12 -9.99
C ASN A 37 -1.94 -6.54 -8.68
N LEU A 38 -2.03 -7.34 -7.61
CA LEU A 38 -1.61 -6.98 -6.25
C LEU A 38 -0.09 -6.94 -6.07
N GLY A 39 0.67 -7.62 -6.92
CA GLY A 39 2.13 -7.76 -6.79
C GLY A 39 2.52 -8.69 -5.62
N ASP A 40 3.53 -8.30 -4.85
CA ASP A 40 3.96 -9.04 -3.67
C ASP A 40 3.04 -8.72 -2.48
N PHE A 41 2.32 -9.73 -2.02
CA PHE A 41 1.43 -9.63 -0.87
C PHE A 41 1.45 -10.91 -0.04
N LYS A 42 1.15 -10.77 1.25
CA LYS A 42 0.97 -11.87 2.18
C LYS A 42 -0.42 -11.82 2.79
N ALA A 43 -1.14 -12.93 2.77
CA ALA A 43 -2.39 -13.05 3.51
C ALA A 43 -2.11 -13.09 5.02
N LEU A 44 -2.84 -12.28 5.78
CA LEU A 44 -2.78 -12.22 7.25
C LEU A 44 -4.01 -12.84 7.93
N GLY A 45 -5.07 -13.13 7.18
CA GLY A 45 -6.32 -13.71 7.67
C GLY A 45 -7.48 -13.48 6.70
N SER A 46 -8.72 -13.71 7.15
CA SER A 46 -9.93 -13.56 6.33
C SER A 46 -10.05 -12.16 5.72
N ASN A 47 -9.86 -12.05 4.40
CA ASN A 47 -9.87 -10.81 3.62
C ASN A 47 -8.91 -9.73 4.14
N LEU A 48 -7.76 -10.15 4.70
CA LEU A 48 -6.72 -9.24 5.18
C LEU A 48 -5.39 -9.57 4.53
N PHE A 49 -4.79 -8.58 3.89
CA PHE A 49 -3.54 -8.75 3.15
C PHE A 49 -2.54 -7.66 3.52
N GLU A 50 -1.28 -8.05 3.64
CA GLU A 50 -0.13 -7.16 3.74
C GLU A 50 0.46 -6.99 2.35
N MET A 51 0.64 -5.74 1.91
CA MET A 51 1.32 -5.43 0.66
C MET A 51 2.75 -5.02 0.93
N ARG A 52 3.68 -5.60 0.16
CA ARG A 52 5.11 -5.35 0.35
C ARG A 52 5.65 -4.45 -0.75
N PHE A 53 6.46 -3.48 -0.33
CA PHE A 53 7.08 -2.51 -1.22
C PHE A 53 8.60 -2.64 -1.11
N PHE A 54 9.27 -2.82 -2.25
CA PHE A 54 10.72 -2.73 -2.34
C PHE A 54 11.08 -1.36 -2.92
N VAL A 55 11.70 -0.52 -2.11
CA VAL A 55 12.23 0.78 -2.53
C VAL A 55 13.75 0.66 -2.56
N LEU A 56 14.33 0.58 -3.75
CA LEU A 56 15.77 0.51 -3.94
C LEU A 56 16.40 1.89 -3.73
N MET A 57 16.81 2.19 -2.49
CA MET A 57 18.09 2.83 -2.16
C MET A 57 18.24 2.98 -0.65
N ALA A 58 19.45 2.71 -0.18
CA ALA A 58 19.92 2.69 1.19
C ALA A 58 19.22 3.69 2.13
N ILE A 59 18.63 3.13 3.20
CA ILE A 59 18.63 3.55 4.60
C ILE A 59 17.50 2.75 5.26
N GLU A 60 17.82 2.17 6.41
CA GLU A 60 17.00 1.32 7.27
C GLU A 60 15.57 1.82 7.50
N PHE A 61 14.65 1.57 6.57
CA PHE A 61 13.23 1.76 6.82
C PHE A 61 12.44 0.76 5.95
N ILE A 62 12.54 -0.52 6.33
CA ILE A 62 11.47 -1.47 6.04
C ILE A 62 10.27 -1.01 6.87
N SER A 63 9.52 -0.04 6.34
CA SER A 63 8.20 0.25 6.86
C SER A 63 7.32 -0.93 6.48
N LEU A 64 7.17 -1.84 7.44
CA LEU A 64 6.09 -2.81 7.48
C LEU A 64 4.80 -1.99 7.41
N LEU A 65 4.23 -1.86 6.21
CA LEU A 65 3.03 -1.08 5.98
C LEU A 65 1.89 -1.84 6.67
N ARG A 66 1.60 -1.45 7.92
CA ARG A 66 0.57 -2.08 8.74
C ARG A 66 -0.76 -2.03 7.99
N VAL A 67 -1.15 -3.20 7.50
CA VAL A 67 -2.50 -3.65 7.22
C VAL A 67 -3.35 -2.63 6.47
N MET A 68 -3.26 -2.67 5.14
CA MET A 68 -4.31 -2.10 4.30
C MET A 68 -5.48 -3.09 4.32
N LYS A 69 -6.61 -2.73 4.97
CA LYS A 69 -7.88 -3.43 4.77
C LYS A 69 -8.38 -3.09 3.36
N LEU A 70 -7.86 -3.80 2.37
CA LEU A 70 -8.39 -3.79 1.02
C LEU A 70 -9.66 -4.66 1.03
N PHE A 71 -10.82 -4.00 1.07
CA PHE A 71 -12.08 -4.67 0.80
C PHE A 71 -12.23 -4.80 -0.72
N PHE A 72 -11.98 -6.01 -1.24
CA PHE A 72 -12.37 -6.38 -2.59
C PHE A 72 -13.86 -6.73 -2.56
N TYR A 73 -14.68 -5.95 -3.26
CA TYR A 73 -16.06 -6.29 -3.61
C TYR A 73 -16.16 -6.35 -5.12
#